data_AF-A0AAD7ZH72-F1
#
_entry.id   AF-A0AAD7ZH72-F1
#
_cell.length_a   1.000
_cell.length_b   1.000
_cell.length_c   1.000
_cell.angle_alpha   90.00
_cell.angle_beta   90.00
_cell.angle_gamma   90.00
#
_symmetry.space_group_name_H-M   'P 1'
#
loop_
_entity.id
_entity.type
_entity.pdbx_description
1 polymer ?
#
loop_
_entity_poly.entity_id
_entity_poly.type
_entity_poly.pdbx_seq_one_letter_code
_entity_poly.pdbx_strand_id
1 'polypeptide(L)'
;MSSWQKPAVDLINKFGQSSVWPLLEILTVLPEEVNSRSLRLGANRRLEIKQELSSAAPTVTEFLKACLNSGGENPSIHTRILKCFTSWVSIQAITLAEIAENIVVAHAFHILSNHQAVPVVHEAATDCVCTLLQCLEDNNNQQSLELQLFQGVISLENGFHLSVAHEDQEKSMNYCRIFTELAESFLEKIVNVETNNKPHFAIKVLDLVLTCVGHHDYEVAEITFNLWYRLSEDLYRKNNDALTALLNLMWND
;
A
#
# COMPACT_ATOMS: atom_id res chain seq x y z
N MET A 1 11.20 -5.08 33.47
CA MET A 1 10.39 -4.01 32.85
C MET A 1 11.33 -3.10 32.08
N SER A 2 10.93 -2.62 30.90
CA SER A 2 11.71 -1.60 30.18
C SER A 2 11.76 -0.31 30.99
N SER A 3 12.94 0.31 31.08
CA SER A 3 13.14 1.56 31.82
C SER A 3 12.58 2.78 31.09
N TRP A 4 12.49 2.72 29.76
CA TRP A 4 11.97 3.81 28.93
C TRP A 4 10.59 3.46 28.40
N GLN A 5 9.58 4.21 28.86
CA GLN A 5 8.19 4.06 28.42
C GLN A 5 7.86 5.12 27.36
N LYS A 6 7.10 4.72 26.34
CA LYS A 6 6.60 5.59 25.24
C LYS A 6 7.70 6.40 24.52
N PRO A 7 8.76 5.74 24.00
CA PRO A 7 9.90 6.43 23.39
C PRO A 7 9.50 7.30 22.18
N ALA A 8 8.56 6.85 21.35
CA ALA A 8 8.11 7.62 20.19
C ALA A 8 7.52 8.99 20.58
N VAL A 9 6.66 9.02 21.61
CA VAL A 9 6.02 10.24 22.11
C VAL A 9 7.05 11.19 22.73
N ASP A 10 7.97 10.65 23.52
CA ASP A 10 9.05 11.42 24.16
C ASP A 10 9.96 12.09 23.11
N LEU A 11 10.36 11.33 22.08
CA LEU A 11 11.17 11.84 20.97
C LEU A 11 10.44 12.91 20.16
N ILE A 12 9.15 12.74 19.87
CA ILE A 12 8.33 13.74 19.17
C ILE A 12 8.26 15.03 19.98
N ASN A 13 7.96 14.94 21.29
CA ASN A 13 7.87 16.12 22.16
C ASN A 13 9.19 16.89 22.25
N LYS A 14 10.32 16.18 22.22
CA LYS A 14 11.65 16.78 22.37
C LYS A 14 12.22 17.35 21.07
N PHE A 15 11.99 16.69 19.94
CA PHE A 15 12.68 16.98 18.68
C PHE A 15 11.75 17.39 17.53
N GLY A 16 10.43 17.32 17.71
CA GLY A 16 9.44 17.56 16.65
C GLY A 16 9.49 18.94 16.00
N GLN A 17 10.07 19.95 16.66
CA GLN A 17 10.20 21.31 16.13
C GLN A 17 11.62 21.64 15.62
N SER A 18 12.64 20.92 16.08
CA SER A 18 14.05 21.29 15.89
C SER A 18 14.84 20.32 15.02
N SER A 19 14.41 19.06 14.92
CA SER A 19 15.16 18.00 14.25
C SER A 19 14.21 16.99 13.59
N VAL A 20 13.34 17.49 12.71
CA VAL A 20 12.31 16.71 12.00
C VAL A 20 12.92 15.55 11.20
N TRP A 21 14.02 15.81 10.48
CA TRP A 21 14.59 14.83 9.56
C TRP A 21 15.18 13.59 10.25
N PRO A 22 16.06 13.70 11.28
CA PRO A 22 16.48 12.54 12.07
C PRO A 22 15.32 11.87 12.82
N LEU A 23 14.34 12.65 13.28
CA LEU A 23 13.19 12.12 13.99
C LEU A 23 12.33 11.22 13.10
N LEU A 24 12.04 11.64 11.85
CA LEU A 24 11.33 10.80 10.88
C LEU A 24 12.07 9.48 10.63
N GLU A 25 13.39 9.51 10.53
CA GLU A 25 14.18 8.29 10.34
C GLU A 25 14.06 7.34 11.54
N ILE A 26 14.20 7.87 12.76
CA ILE A 26 14.07 7.07 13.99
C ILE A 26 12.66 6.47 14.09
N LEU A 27 11.63 7.26 13.78
CA LEU A 27 10.23 6.79 13.80
C LEU A 27 9.94 5.77 12.68
N THR A 28 10.69 5.81 11.57
CA THR A 28 10.56 4.84 10.48
C THR A 28 11.13 3.49 10.89
N VAL A 29 12.36 3.45 11.41
CA VAL A 29 13.07 2.20 11.75
C VAL A 29 12.52 1.52 13.00
N LEU A 30 11.85 2.27 13.89
CA LEU A 30 11.36 1.74 15.16
C LEU A 30 10.36 0.57 14.97
N PRO A 31 9.30 0.70 14.14
CA PRO A 31 8.45 -0.43 13.73
C PRO A 31 9.19 -1.56 13.02
N GLU A 32 10.13 -1.23 12.11
CA GLU A 32 10.86 -2.21 11.30
C GLU A 32 11.67 -3.16 12.18
N GLU A 33 12.33 -2.63 13.21
CA GLU A 33 13.12 -3.42 14.16
C GLU A 33 12.28 -4.39 15.01
N VAL A 34 10.98 -4.12 15.21
CA VAL A 34 10.09 -5.02 15.97
C VAL A 34 9.95 -6.37 15.26
N ASN A 35 9.91 -6.36 13.93
CA ASN A 35 9.80 -7.56 13.10
C ASN A 35 11.16 -8.07 12.60
N SER A 36 12.26 -7.40 12.94
CA SER A 36 13.60 -7.78 12.52
C SER A 36 14.00 -9.18 13.02
N ARG A 37 14.61 -9.96 12.13
CA ARG A 37 15.13 -11.31 12.44
C ARG A 37 16.42 -11.27 13.24
N SER A 38 17.17 -10.16 13.19
CA SER A 38 18.40 -9.98 13.96
C SER A 38 18.10 -9.75 15.44
N LEU A 39 16.97 -9.09 15.72
CA LEU A 39 16.51 -8.80 17.06
C LEU A 39 15.71 -9.99 17.63
N ARG A 40 16.38 -10.82 18.42
CA ARG A 40 15.79 -12.01 19.07
C ARG A 40 14.90 -11.63 20.25
N LEU A 41 13.78 -10.97 19.98
CA LEU A 41 12.72 -10.72 20.95
C LEU A 41 11.83 -11.95 21.13
N GLY A 42 11.52 -12.29 22.38
CA GLY A 42 10.47 -13.26 22.69
C GLY A 42 9.10 -12.76 22.21
N ALA A 43 8.22 -13.68 21.82
CA ALA A 43 6.90 -13.35 21.26
C ALA A 43 6.07 -12.42 22.17
N ASN A 44 6.06 -12.67 23.48
CA ASN A 44 5.35 -11.84 24.45
C ASN A 44 5.88 -10.40 24.46
N ARG A 45 7.21 -10.24 24.46
CA ARG A 45 7.82 -8.90 24.46
C ARG A 45 7.58 -8.16 23.15
N ARG A 46 7.58 -8.87 22.02
CA ARG A 46 7.22 -8.30 20.72
C ARG A 46 5.79 -7.79 20.72
N LEU A 47 4.85 -8.54 21.30
CA LEU A 47 3.45 -8.14 21.41
C LEU A 47 3.27 -6.92 22.32
N GLU A 48 3.97 -6.86 23.46
CA GLU A 48 3.99 -5.68 24.33
C GLU A 48 4.49 -4.43 23.57
N ILE A 49 5.59 -4.55 22.82
CA ILE A 49 6.13 -3.42 22.03
C ILE A 49 5.14 -2.99 20.94
N LYS A 50 4.50 -3.94 20.24
CA LYS A 50 3.46 -3.61 19.25
C LYS A 50 2.32 -2.82 19.88
N GLN A 51 1.83 -3.23 21.06
CA GLN A 51 0.79 -2.50 21.79
C GLN A 51 1.26 -1.10 22.23
N GLU A 52 2.50 -0.97 22.70
CA GLU A 52 3.09 0.32 23.03
C GLU A 52 3.15 1.23 21.79
N LEU A 53 3.54 0.70 20.61
CA LEU A 53 3.54 1.45 19.35
C LEU A 53 2.13 1.82 18.91
N SER A 54 1.16 0.91 18.93
CA SER A 54 -0.24 1.24 18.64
C SER A 54 -0.75 2.39 19.52
N SER A 55 -0.35 2.43 20.79
CA SER A 55 -0.73 3.54 21.69
C SER A 55 -0.09 4.89 21.34
N ALA A 56 1.02 4.88 20.60
CA ALA A 56 1.73 6.08 20.13
C ALA A 56 1.35 6.49 18.69
N ALA A 57 0.66 5.62 17.96
CA ALA A 57 0.27 5.84 16.56
C ALA A 57 -0.52 7.14 16.32
N PRO A 58 -1.44 7.58 17.19
CA PRO A 58 -2.14 8.86 17.02
C PRO A 58 -1.18 10.05 17.06
N THR A 59 -0.23 10.07 18.01
CA THR A 59 0.77 11.15 18.14
C THR A 59 1.70 11.18 16.92
N VAL A 60 2.10 10.02 16.41
CA VAL A 60 2.94 9.93 15.21
C VAL A 60 2.17 10.43 13.99
N THR A 61 0.90 10.03 13.84
CA THR A 61 0.05 10.49 12.74
C THR A 61 -0.14 12.01 12.76
N GLU A 62 -0.37 12.60 13.93
CA GLU A 62 -0.46 14.05 14.08
C GLU A 62 0.85 14.75 13.74
N PHE A 63 1.99 14.18 14.15
CA PHE A 63 3.31 14.67 13.79
C PHE A 63 3.55 14.61 12.27
N LEU A 64 3.20 13.51 11.60
CA LEU A 64 3.32 13.38 10.14
C LEU A 64 2.44 14.39 9.41
N LYS A 65 1.22 14.64 9.90
CA LYS A 65 0.33 15.69 9.38
C LYS A 65 0.95 17.09 9.53
N ALA A 66 1.56 17.39 10.67
CA ALA A 66 2.27 18.65 10.88
C ALA A 66 3.50 18.77 9.95
N CYS A 67 4.22 17.68 9.71
CA CYS A 67 5.33 17.62 8.78
C CYS A 67 4.89 17.85 7.33
N LEU A 68 3.76 17.28 6.89
CA LEU A 68 3.20 17.56 5.56
C LEU A 68 2.86 19.03 5.37
N ASN A 69 2.24 19.66 6.38
CA ASN A 69 1.84 21.06 6.32
C ASN A 69 3.03 22.03 6.33
N SER A 70 4.14 21.65 6.95
CA SER A 70 5.34 22.49 7.11
C SER A 70 6.47 22.15 6.12
N GLY A 71 6.43 20.96 5.51
CA GLY A 71 7.50 20.40 4.69
C GLY A 71 7.68 21.05 3.31
N GLY A 72 6.77 21.96 2.92
CA GLY A 72 6.79 22.61 1.61
C GLY A 72 6.81 21.61 0.46
N GLU A 73 7.50 21.94 -0.63
CA GLU A 73 7.64 21.06 -1.81
C GLU A 73 8.90 20.18 -1.75
N ASN A 74 9.53 20.01 -0.58
CA ASN A 74 10.79 19.26 -0.50
C ASN A 74 10.56 17.74 -0.69
N PRO A 75 11.02 17.13 -1.80
CA PRO A 75 10.75 15.72 -2.10
C PRO A 75 11.30 14.78 -1.01
N SER A 76 12.44 15.12 -0.42
CA SER A 76 13.09 14.28 0.59
C SER A 76 12.30 14.16 1.89
N ILE A 77 11.52 15.19 2.25
CA ILE A 77 10.65 15.17 3.43
C ILE A 77 9.42 14.31 3.14
N HIS A 78 8.81 14.47 1.96
CA HIS A 78 7.65 13.67 1.54
C HIS A 78 7.96 12.19 1.47
N THR A 79 9.10 11.80 0.88
CA THR A 79 9.57 10.40 0.89
C THR A 79 9.66 9.84 2.31
N ARG A 80 10.18 10.61 3.27
CA ARG A 80 10.36 10.17 4.66
C ARG A 80 9.04 10.07 5.41
N ILE A 81 8.12 11.00 5.16
CA ILE A 81 6.77 10.94 5.73
C ILE A 81 6.05 9.68 5.25
N LEU A 82 6.11 9.39 3.94
CA LEU A 82 5.52 8.19 3.37
C LEU A 82 6.14 6.93 3.97
N LYS A 83 7.48 6.79 3.94
CA LYS A 83 8.19 5.65 4.53
C LYS A 83 7.88 5.44 6.01
N CYS A 84 7.86 6.52 6.78
CA CYS A 84 7.48 6.47 8.20
C CYS A 84 6.04 5.99 8.35
N PHE A 85 5.09 6.52 7.59
CA PHE A 85 3.71 6.06 7.66
C PHE A 85 3.58 4.57 7.28
N THR A 86 4.23 4.16 6.18
CA THR A 86 4.25 2.79 5.68
C THR A 86 4.78 1.81 6.73
N SER A 87 5.86 2.14 7.44
CA SER A 87 6.43 1.24 8.46
C SER A 87 5.47 1.03 9.63
N TRP A 88 4.71 2.05 10.04
CA TRP A 88 3.71 1.94 11.11
C TRP A 88 2.47 1.15 10.67
N VAL A 89 2.04 1.30 9.42
CA VAL A 89 0.95 0.51 8.83
C VAL A 89 1.36 -0.97 8.74
N SER A 90 2.58 -1.27 8.31
CA SER A 90 3.06 -2.65 8.12
C SER A 90 3.05 -3.53 9.38
N ILE A 91 3.16 -2.91 10.56
CA ILE A 91 3.07 -3.62 11.85
C ILE A 91 1.66 -3.64 12.44
N GLN A 92 0.67 -3.11 11.69
CA GLN A 92 -0.71 -2.91 12.10
C GLN A 92 -0.84 -2.04 13.37
N ALA A 93 0.07 -1.06 13.54
CA ALA A 93 -0.02 -0.13 14.67
C ALA A 93 -1.10 0.93 14.47
N ILE A 94 -1.35 1.31 13.21
CA ILE A 94 -2.45 2.18 12.79
C ILE A 94 -3.61 1.29 12.35
N THR A 95 -4.80 1.53 12.90
CA THR A 95 -5.99 0.75 12.58
C THR A 95 -6.55 1.09 11.20
N LEU A 96 -7.30 0.16 10.60
CA LEU A 96 -7.94 0.41 9.29
C LEU A 96 -8.89 1.61 9.30
N ALA A 97 -9.60 1.85 10.42
CA ALA A 97 -10.46 3.03 10.57
C ALA A 97 -9.67 4.33 10.54
N GLU A 98 -8.51 4.38 11.22
CA GLU A 98 -7.61 5.54 11.21
C GLU A 98 -6.97 5.77 9.85
N ILE A 99 -6.71 4.69 9.08
CA ILE A 99 -6.19 4.77 7.72
C ILE A 99 -7.19 5.46 6.78
N ALA A 100 -8.49 5.15 6.89
CA ALA A 100 -9.52 5.68 6.00
C ALA A 100 -9.57 7.22 5.99
N GLU A 101 -9.38 7.85 7.16
CA GLU A 101 -9.42 9.29 7.35
C GLU A 101 -8.02 9.95 7.31
N ASN A 102 -6.98 9.19 6.96
CA ASN A 102 -5.61 9.66 7.07
C ASN A 102 -5.18 10.56 5.89
N ILE A 103 -4.64 11.74 6.21
CA ILE A 103 -4.14 12.68 5.21
C ILE A 103 -2.92 12.16 4.43
N VAL A 104 -2.10 11.28 5.02
CA VAL A 104 -0.93 10.70 4.35
C VAL A 104 -1.37 9.77 3.22
N VAL A 105 -2.49 9.05 3.39
CA VAL A 105 -3.08 8.20 2.35
C VAL A 105 -3.55 9.06 1.17
N ALA A 106 -4.29 10.14 1.45
CA ALA A 106 -4.71 11.09 0.42
C ALA A 106 -3.50 11.71 -0.31
N HIS A 107 -2.44 12.02 0.42
CA HIS A 107 -1.21 12.56 -0.13
C HIS A 107 -0.47 11.55 -1.04
N ALA A 108 -0.43 10.26 -0.68
CA ALA A 108 0.17 9.22 -1.50
C ALA A 108 -0.54 9.12 -2.88
N PHE A 109 -1.88 9.07 -2.90
CA PHE A 109 -2.65 9.08 -4.15
C PHE A 109 -2.50 10.37 -4.96
N HIS A 110 -2.33 11.52 -4.28
CA HIS A 110 -2.06 12.78 -4.96
C HIS A 110 -0.70 12.76 -5.68
N ILE A 111 0.34 12.22 -5.04
CA ILE A 111 1.67 12.04 -5.66
C ILE A 111 1.57 11.09 -6.86
N LEU A 112 0.91 9.94 -6.69
CA LEU A 112 0.76 8.94 -7.75
C LEU A 112 -0.07 9.44 -8.93
N SER A 113 -0.99 10.38 -8.70
CA SER A 113 -1.74 11.04 -9.79
C SER A 113 -0.91 12.10 -10.53
N ASN A 114 0.20 12.55 -9.97
CA ASN A 114 1.05 13.58 -10.56
C ASN A 114 2.16 12.95 -11.42
N HIS A 115 2.00 13.00 -12.74
CA HIS A 115 2.99 12.47 -13.69
C HIS A 115 4.38 13.12 -13.57
N GLN A 116 4.47 14.34 -13.02
CA GLN A 116 5.73 15.06 -12.80
C GLN A 116 6.36 14.77 -11.42
N ALA A 117 5.77 13.88 -10.63
CA ALA A 117 6.34 13.49 -9.35
C ALA A 117 7.78 12.97 -9.49
N VAL A 118 8.62 13.36 -8.54
CA VAL A 118 10.01 12.90 -8.45
C VAL A 118 10.01 11.38 -8.23
N PRO A 119 10.83 10.59 -8.97
CA PRO A 119 10.79 9.12 -8.92
C PRO A 119 10.86 8.54 -7.51
N VAL A 120 11.77 9.02 -6.67
CA VAL A 120 11.95 8.56 -5.28
C VAL A 120 10.72 8.82 -4.39
N VAL A 121 9.93 9.86 -4.68
CA VAL A 121 8.69 10.15 -3.94
C VAL A 121 7.56 9.28 -4.48
N HIS A 122 7.53 9.05 -5.80
CA HIS A 122 6.57 8.17 -6.44
C HIS A 122 6.73 6.72 -5.95
N GLU A 123 7.96 6.20 -5.90
CA GLU A 123 8.27 4.87 -5.36
C GLU A 123 7.80 4.74 -3.90
N ALA A 124 8.10 5.73 -3.05
CA ALA A 124 7.64 5.71 -1.65
C ALA A 124 6.11 5.75 -1.52
N ALA A 125 5.41 6.44 -2.43
CA ALA A 125 3.95 6.46 -2.46
C ALA A 125 3.39 5.10 -2.94
N THR A 126 4.05 4.46 -3.91
CA THR A 126 3.75 3.11 -4.37
C THR A 126 3.88 2.09 -3.25
N ASP A 127 5.02 2.08 -2.53
CA ASP A 127 5.23 1.17 -1.40
C ASP A 127 4.18 1.37 -0.31
N CYS A 128 3.80 2.62 -0.06
CA CYS A 128 2.74 2.96 0.87
C CYS A 128 1.39 2.37 0.44
N VAL A 129 0.98 2.56 -0.81
CA VAL A 129 -0.31 2.03 -1.31
C VAL A 129 -0.31 0.50 -1.34
N CYS A 130 0.78 -0.14 -1.78
CA CYS A 130 0.88 -1.60 -1.73
C CYS A 130 0.75 -2.13 -0.30
N THR A 131 1.42 -1.50 0.67
CA THR A 131 1.32 -1.90 2.09
C THR A 131 -0.11 -1.71 2.64
N LEU A 132 -0.80 -0.65 2.22
CA LEU A 132 -2.20 -0.42 2.61
C LEU A 132 -3.13 -1.52 2.08
N LEU A 133 -2.93 -1.93 0.82
CA LEU A 133 -3.68 -3.02 0.20
C LEU A 133 -3.42 -4.36 0.91
N GLN A 134 -2.15 -4.66 1.22
CA GLN A 134 -1.76 -5.87 1.97
C GLN A 134 -2.34 -5.93 3.39
N CYS A 135 -2.70 -4.79 3.98
CA CYS A 135 -3.35 -4.75 5.29
C CYS A 135 -4.84 -5.10 5.24
N LEU A 136 -5.45 -5.19 4.06
CA LEU A 136 -6.85 -5.60 3.90
C LEU A 136 -6.94 -7.12 4.05
N GLU A 137 -7.37 -7.59 5.22
CA GLU A 137 -7.71 -9.01 5.41
C GLU A 137 -9.07 -9.36 4.80
N ASP A 138 -9.23 -10.63 4.38
CA ASP A 138 -10.52 -11.18 3.95
C ASP A 138 -11.52 -11.17 5.12
N ASN A 139 -12.50 -10.25 5.05
CA ASN A 139 -13.47 -9.89 6.12
C ASN A 139 -12.98 -8.87 7.17
N ASN A 140 -12.21 -7.86 6.74
CA ASN A 140 -11.80 -6.73 7.58
C ASN A 140 -12.95 -5.83 8.12
N ASN A 141 -14.22 -6.09 7.79
CA ASN A 141 -15.40 -5.26 8.17
C ASN A 141 -15.26 -3.76 7.81
N GLN A 142 -14.40 -3.41 6.85
CA GLN A 142 -14.11 -2.04 6.42
C GLN A 142 -14.40 -1.85 4.92
N GLN A 143 -15.63 -2.17 4.51
CA GLN A 143 -16.07 -2.04 3.11
C GLN A 143 -15.90 -0.63 2.54
N SER A 144 -16.00 0.41 3.37
CA SER A 144 -15.78 1.80 2.97
C SER A 144 -14.33 2.06 2.56
N LEU A 145 -13.36 1.59 3.36
CA LEU A 145 -11.93 1.71 3.07
C LEU A 145 -11.57 0.92 1.81
N GLU A 146 -12.08 -0.30 1.68
CA GLU A 146 -11.88 -1.12 0.48
C GLU A 146 -12.35 -0.40 -0.78
N LEU A 147 -13.54 0.18 -0.74
CA LEU A 147 -14.09 0.94 -1.87
C LEU A 147 -13.26 2.19 -2.16
N GLN A 148 -12.79 2.90 -1.14
CA GLN A 148 -11.95 4.08 -1.27
C GLN A 148 -10.59 3.74 -1.91
N LEU A 149 -9.91 2.68 -1.43
CA LEU A 149 -8.64 2.23 -2.00
C LEU A 149 -8.82 1.71 -3.41
N PHE A 150 -9.88 0.95 -3.67
CA PHE A 150 -10.23 0.50 -5.02
C PHE A 150 -10.42 1.70 -5.97
N GLN A 151 -11.29 2.66 -5.64
CA GLN A 151 -11.52 3.84 -6.48
C GLN A 151 -10.25 4.67 -6.68
N GLY A 152 -9.44 4.82 -5.62
CA GLY A 152 -8.14 5.47 -5.68
C GLY A 152 -7.23 4.80 -6.71
N VAL A 153 -7.07 3.47 -6.65
CA VAL A 153 -6.23 2.72 -7.60
C VAL A 153 -6.78 2.77 -9.02
N ILE A 154 -8.09 2.63 -9.24
CA ILE A 154 -8.69 2.76 -10.57
C ILE A 154 -8.38 4.14 -11.18
N SER A 155 -8.37 5.20 -10.38
CA SER A 155 -8.06 6.56 -10.88
C SER A 155 -6.62 6.74 -11.38
N LEU A 156 -5.71 5.82 -11.05
CA LEU A 156 -4.31 5.86 -11.48
C LEU A 156 -4.09 5.27 -12.88
N GLU A 157 -5.11 4.69 -13.52
CA GLU A 157 -5.06 4.14 -14.88
C GLU A 157 -4.52 5.17 -15.90
N ASN A 158 -4.99 6.41 -15.81
CA ASN A 158 -4.50 7.49 -16.67
C ASN A 158 -3.03 7.84 -16.36
N GLY A 159 -2.60 7.74 -15.10
CA GLY A 159 -1.21 7.92 -14.69
C GLY A 159 -0.29 6.90 -15.34
N PHE A 160 -0.71 5.62 -15.38
CA PHE A 160 -0.01 4.56 -16.09
C PHE A 160 0.11 4.86 -17.59
N HIS A 161 -0.96 5.22 -18.28
CA HIS A 161 -0.88 5.54 -19.71
C HIS A 161 0.05 6.72 -20.00
N LEU A 162 0.07 7.73 -19.12
CA LEU A 162 1.01 8.84 -19.23
C LEU A 162 2.46 8.38 -19.02
N SER A 163 2.74 7.49 -18.06
CA SER A 163 4.10 6.96 -17.88
C SER A 163 4.59 6.19 -19.09
N VAL A 164 3.72 5.39 -19.73
CA VAL A 164 4.04 4.70 -20.99
C VAL A 164 4.30 5.70 -22.12
N ALA A 165 3.45 6.72 -22.27
CA ALA A 165 3.60 7.73 -23.32
C ALA A 165 4.87 8.59 -23.16
N HIS A 166 5.36 8.73 -21.92
CA HIS A 166 6.58 9.45 -21.60
C HIS A 166 7.83 8.55 -21.49
N GLU A 167 7.72 7.27 -21.80
CA GLU A 167 8.82 6.28 -21.66
C GLU A 167 9.41 6.23 -20.23
N ASP A 168 8.58 6.50 -19.22
CA ASP A 168 8.93 6.43 -17.80
C ASP A 168 8.69 4.99 -17.28
N GLN A 169 9.69 4.14 -17.50
CA GLN A 169 9.67 2.72 -17.12
C GLN A 169 9.47 2.53 -15.61
N GLU A 170 10.16 3.32 -14.79
CA GLU A 170 10.14 3.20 -13.33
C GLU A 170 8.73 3.46 -12.78
N LYS A 171 8.05 4.51 -13.27
CA LYS A 171 6.65 4.76 -12.90
C LYS A 171 5.70 3.69 -13.44
N SER A 172 5.93 3.20 -14.65
CA SER A 172 5.10 2.13 -15.25
C SER A 172 5.16 0.85 -14.41
N MET A 173 6.35 0.44 -13.96
CA MET A 173 6.52 -0.66 -13.01
C MET A 173 5.83 -0.38 -11.67
N ASN A 174 5.96 0.83 -11.14
CA ASN A 174 5.33 1.24 -9.89
C ASN A 174 3.79 1.15 -9.94
N TYR A 175 3.15 1.59 -11.01
CA TYR A 175 1.71 1.41 -11.20
C TYR A 175 1.33 -0.06 -11.35
N CYS A 176 2.11 -0.84 -12.11
CA CYS A 176 1.87 -2.26 -12.28
C CYS A 176 1.93 -3.02 -10.93
N ARG A 177 2.86 -2.66 -10.04
CA ARG A 177 2.92 -3.17 -8.66
C ARG A 177 1.64 -2.88 -7.90
N ILE A 178 1.11 -1.66 -7.99
CA ILE A 178 -0.14 -1.27 -7.32
C ILE A 178 -1.33 -2.06 -7.87
N PHE A 179 -1.45 -2.17 -9.19
CA PHE A 179 -2.58 -2.89 -9.82
C PHE A 179 -2.53 -4.38 -9.51
N THR A 180 -1.34 -4.97 -9.53
CA THR A 180 -1.14 -6.38 -9.16
C THR A 180 -1.49 -6.61 -7.69
N GLU A 181 -1.02 -5.74 -6.79
CA GLU A 181 -1.33 -5.84 -5.35
C GLU A 181 -2.83 -5.67 -5.08
N LEU A 182 -3.52 -4.78 -5.80
CA LEU A 182 -4.98 -4.66 -5.73
C LEU A 182 -5.65 -5.97 -6.14
N ALA A 183 -5.21 -6.57 -7.25
CA ALA A 183 -5.77 -7.85 -7.70
C ALA A 183 -5.52 -8.98 -6.72
N GLU A 184 -4.32 -9.07 -6.14
CA GLU A 184 -3.98 -10.06 -5.13
C GLU A 184 -4.79 -9.88 -3.84
N SER A 185 -4.91 -8.63 -3.35
CA SER A 185 -5.66 -8.31 -2.12
C SER A 185 -7.17 -8.56 -2.24
N PHE A 186 -7.70 -8.57 -3.46
CA PHE A 186 -9.12 -8.81 -3.73
C PHE A 186 -9.36 -10.17 -4.42
N LEU A 187 -8.36 -11.04 -4.48
CA LEU A 187 -8.41 -12.29 -5.24
C LEU A 187 -9.55 -13.21 -4.77
N GLU A 188 -9.74 -13.38 -3.46
CA GLU A 188 -10.82 -14.20 -2.93
C GLU A 188 -12.20 -13.70 -3.39
N LYS A 189 -12.40 -12.37 -3.37
CA LYS A 189 -13.65 -11.73 -3.81
C LYS A 189 -13.86 -11.84 -5.32
N ILE A 190 -12.78 -11.77 -6.09
CA ILE A 190 -12.78 -11.97 -7.55
C ILE A 190 -13.19 -13.41 -7.87
N VAL A 191 -12.70 -14.41 -7.15
CA VAL A 191 -13.02 -15.81 -7.43
C VAL A 191 -14.41 -16.20 -6.94
N ASN A 192 -14.92 -15.57 -5.87
CA ASN A 192 -16.23 -15.86 -5.26
C ASN A 192 -17.41 -15.09 -5.91
N VAL A 193 -17.24 -14.51 -7.11
CA VAL A 193 -18.20 -13.60 -7.79
C VAL A 193 -19.64 -14.14 -7.88
N GLU A 194 -19.83 -15.46 -7.90
CA GLU A 194 -21.17 -16.10 -7.92
C GLU A 194 -22.09 -15.66 -6.77
N THR A 195 -21.55 -15.22 -5.64
CA THR A 195 -22.36 -14.82 -4.46
C THR A 195 -22.77 -13.35 -4.44
N ASN A 196 -22.10 -12.47 -5.18
CA ASN A 196 -22.19 -11.02 -4.96
C ASN A 196 -22.75 -10.18 -6.12
N ASN A 197 -23.11 -10.80 -7.26
CA ASN A 197 -23.80 -10.13 -8.38
C ASN A 197 -23.07 -8.86 -8.92
N LYS A 198 -21.74 -8.80 -8.76
CA LYS A 198 -20.88 -7.66 -9.18
C LYS A 198 -19.74 -8.10 -10.12
N PRO A 199 -20.05 -8.71 -11.29
CA PRO A 199 -19.02 -9.11 -12.25
C PRO A 199 -18.15 -7.93 -12.73
N HIS A 200 -18.71 -6.72 -12.78
CA HIS A 200 -17.99 -5.50 -13.17
C HIS A 200 -16.77 -5.17 -12.29
N PHE A 201 -16.80 -5.55 -11.01
CA PHE A 201 -15.68 -5.30 -10.11
C PHE A 201 -14.45 -6.13 -10.50
N ALA A 202 -14.64 -7.44 -10.61
CA ALA A 202 -13.57 -8.38 -10.96
C ALA A 202 -12.99 -8.09 -12.35
N ILE A 203 -13.86 -7.81 -13.32
CA ILE A 203 -13.45 -7.45 -14.68
C ILE A 203 -12.57 -6.21 -14.66
N LYS A 204 -12.97 -5.13 -13.96
CA LYS A 204 -12.20 -3.88 -13.99
C LYS A 204 -10.81 -4.03 -13.36
N VAL A 205 -10.67 -4.84 -12.31
CA VAL A 205 -9.35 -5.13 -11.70
C VAL A 205 -8.46 -5.91 -12.66
N LEU A 206 -8.98 -6.97 -13.28
CA LEU A 206 -8.22 -7.81 -14.20
C LEU A 206 -7.85 -7.06 -15.49
N ASP A 207 -8.74 -6.21 -15.98
CA ASP A 207 -8.51 -5.32 -17.14
C ASP A 207 -7.33 -4.35 -16.91
N LEU A 208 -7.20 -3.78 -15.70
CA LEU A 208 -6.03 -2.96 -15.34
C LEU A 208 -4.73 -3.76 -15.39
N VAL A 209 -4.74 -4.99 -14.86
CA VAL A 209 -3.56 -5.86 -14.88
C VAL A 209 -3.21 -6.27 -16.31
N LEU A 210 -4.21 -6.62 -17.13
CA LEU A 210 -4.02 -6.95 -18.55
C LEU A 210 -3.46 -5.75 -19.34
N THR A 211 -3.89 -4.54 -19.00
CA THR A 211 -3.32 -3.30 -19.57
C THR A 211 -1.82 -3.19 -19.29
N CYS A 212 -1.34 -3.62 -18.11
CA CYS A 212 0.09 -3.72 -17.82
C CYS A 212 0.79 -4.85 -18.58
N VAL A 213 0.13 -5.99 -18.80
CA VAL A 213 0.68 -7.10 -19.61
C VAL A 213 0.87 -6.67 -21.08
N GLY A 214 0.02 -5.79 -21.59
CA GLY A 214 0.15 -5.19 -22.92
C GLY A 214 1.29 -4.17 -23.06
N HIS A 215 2.04 -3.90 -21.99
CA HIS A 215 3.22 -3.03 -22.05
C HIS A 215 4.29 -3.63 -22.98
N HIS A 216 5.03 -2.77 -23.68
CA HIS A 216 6.04 -3.20 -24.66
C HIS A 216 7.27 -3.86 -23.99
N ASP A 217 7.53 -3.53 -22.73
CA ASP A 217 8.59 -4.12 -21.93
C ASP A 217 8.07 -5.30 -21.08
N TYR A 218 8.77 -6.43 -21.17
CA TYR A 218 8.45 -7.66 -20.45
C TYR A 218 8.63 -7.51 -18.93
N GLU A 219 9.50 -6.62 -18.47
CA GLU A 219 9.76 -6.42 -17.04
C GLU A 219 8.49 -5.93 -16.31
N VAL A 220 7.65 -5.15 -16.98
CA VAL A 220 6.36 -4.71 -16.45
C VAL A 220 5.38 -5.88 -16.36
N ALA A 221 5.31 -6.73 -17.39
CA ALA A 221 4.43 -7.89 -17.40
C ALA A 221 4.83 -8.94 -16.34
N GLU A 222 6.14 -9.13 -16.10
CA GLU A 222 6.69 -10.09 -15.13
C GLU A 222 6.15 -9.86 -13.71
N ILE A 223 5.91 -8.61 -13.32
CA ILE A 223 5.34 -8.23 -12.01
C ILE A 223 4.01 -8.95 -11.75
N THR A 224 3.22 -9.20 -12.80
CA THR A 224 1.87 -9.78 -12.70
C THR A 224 1.87 -11.30 -12.57
N PHE A 225 3.00 -11.99 -12.77
CA PHE A 225 3.02 -13.46 -12.92
C PHE A 225 2.54 -14.21 -11.67
N ASN A 226 2.89 -13.72 -10.47
CA ASN A 226 2.47 -14.34 -9.22
C ASN A 226 0.94 -14.32 -9.05
N LEU A 227 0.30 -13.22 -9.42
CA LEU A 227 -1.16 -13.09 -9.43
C LEU A 227 -1.78 -14.13 -10.35
N TRP A 228 -1.32 -14.26 -11.60
CA TRP A 228 -1.89 -15.21 -12.56
C TRP A 228 -1.72 -16.66 -12.09
N TYR A 229 -0.58 -16.98 -11.49
CA TYR A 229 -0.34 -18.28 -10.87
C TYR A 229 -1.37 -18.56 -9.76
N ARG A 230 -1.52 -17.64 -8.80
CA ARG A 230 -2.47 -17.77 -7.68
C ARG A 230 -3.92 -17.88 -8.16
N LEU A 231 -4.32 -17.03 -9.11
CA LEU A 231 -5.65 -17.05 -9.71
C LEU A 231 -5.95 -18.42 -10.36
N SER A 232 -4.98 -18.96 -11.12
CA SER A 232 -5.15 -20.27 -11.76
C SER A 232 -5.33 -21.40 -10.75
N GLU A 233 -4.59 -21.36 -9.64
CA GLU A 233 -4.68 -22.35 -8.57
C GLU A 233 -6.04 -22.30 -7.87
N ASP A 234 -6.55 -21.11 -7.56
CA ASP A 234 -7.84 -20.92 -6.90
C ASP A 234 -9.02 -21.33 -7.79
N LEU A 235 -8.95 -21.03 -9.09
CA LEU A 235 -9.95 -21.46 -10.06
C LEU A 235 -10.01 -22.97 -10.21
N TYR A 236 -8.83 -23.61 -10.31
CA TYR A 236 -8.73 -25.06 -10.40
C TYR A 236 -9.31 -25.74 -9.16
N ARG A 237 -9.03 -25.21 -7.96
CA ARG A 237 -9.55 -25.74 -6.70
C ARG A 237 -11.07 -25.60 -6.57
N LYS A 238 -11.65 -24.50 -7.05
CA LYS A 238 -13.08 -24.21 -6.91
C LYS A 238 -13.94 -24.75 -8.07
N ASN A 239 -13.32 -25.28 -9.13
CA ASN A 239 -14.00 -25.81 -10.32
C ASN A 239 -15.02 -24.81 -10.91
N ASN A 240 -14.65 -23.53 -10.95
CA ASN A 240 -15.54 -22.45 -11.38
C ASN A 240 -15.47 -22.27 -12.91
N ASP A 241 -16.27 -23.06 -13.62
CA ASP A 241 -16.32 -23.06 -15.09
C ASP A 241 -16.75 -21.71 -15.68
N ALA A 242 -17.60 -20.96 -14.97
CA ALA A 242 -18.10 -19.66 -15.43
C ALA A 242 -17.00 -18.58 -15.42
N LEU A 243 -16.19 -18.52 -14.37
CA LEU A 243 -15.09 -17.57 -14.27
C LEU A 243 -13.92 -17.97 -15.20
N THR A 244 -13.72 -19.26 -15.39
CA THR A 244 -12.77 -19.81 -16.38
C THR A 244 -13.17 -19.40 -17.81
N ALA A 245 -14.47 -19.50 -18.15
CA ALA A 245 -14.97 -19.06 -19.44
C ALA A 245 -14.83 -17.53 -19.63
N LEU A 246 -15.05 -16.74 -18.59
CA LEU A 246 -14.90 -15.28 -18.63
C LEU A 246 -13.44 -14.86 -18.84
N LEU A 247 -12.50 -15.49 -18.13
CA LEU A 247 -11.07 -15.26 -18.33
C LEU A 247 -10.64 -15.63 -19.75
N ASN A 248 -11.10 -16.77 -20.27
CA ASN A 248 -10.81 -17.16 -21.65
C ASN A 248 -11.33 -16.14 -22.69
N LEU A 249 -12.39 -15.39 -22.40
CA LEU A 249 -12.84 -14.30 -23.27
C LEU A 249 -11.89 -13.10 -23.20
N MET A 250 -11.49 -12.68 -22.00
CA MET A 250 -10.59 -11.52 -21.83
C MET A 250 -9.18 -11.73 -22.41
N TRP A 251 -8.70 -12.97 -22.52
CA TRP A 251 -7.40 -13.28 -23.12
C TRP A 251 -7.44 -13.44 -24.66
N ASN A 252 -8.63 -13.57 -25.26
CA ASN A 252 -8.79 -13.76 -26.71
C ASN A 252 -9.21 -12.49 -27.46
N ASP A 253 -9.61 -11.43 -26.75
CA ASP A 253 -9.87 -10.09 -27.28
C ASP A 253 -8.61 -9.21 -27.20
#